data_AF-A0A0H3AA62-F1
#
_entry.id   AF-A0A0H3AA62-F1
#
_cell.length_a   1.000
_cell.length_b   1.000
_cell.length_c   1.000
_cell.angle_alpha   90.00
_cell.angle_beta   90.00
_cell.angle_gamma   90.00
#
_symmetry.space_group_name_H-M   'P 1'
#
loop_
_entity.id
_entity.type
_entity.pdbx_description
1 polymer ?
#
loop_
_entity_poly.entity_id
_entity_poly.type
_entity_poly.pdbx_seq_one_letter_code
_entity_poly.pdbx_strand_id
1 'polypeptide(L)'
;MEHVLVKVYGSLHPAGEHLRRLAASVAGDEHIELDGDLLRVSFEGVWFPIEELMDALRPHLTPDSEGRVDYIDMDAWRLHRHFIKGTAIESRESGLNNVLDFSGH
;
A
#
# COMPACT_ATOMS: atom_id res chain seq x y z
N MET A 1 -10.18 15.20 17.42
CA MET A 1 -9.97 13.86 16.86
C MET A 1 -9.92 14.05 15.37
N GLU A 2 -8.80 13.78 14.72
CA GLU A 2 -8.77 13.80 13.25
C GLU A 2 -9.73 12.74 12.73
N HIS A 3 -10.50 13.12 11.71
CA HIS A 3 -11.38 12.18 11.02
C HIS A 3 -10.50 11.26 10.16
N VAL A 4 -10.20 10.07 10.65
CA VAL A 4 -9.53 9.03 9.86
C VAL A 4 -10.57 8.40 8.94
N LEU A 5 -10.49 8.75 7.65
CA LEU A 5 -11.33 8.18 6.59
C LEU A 5 -10.60 7.07 5.83
N VAL A 6 -9.27 7.11 5.84
CA VAL A 6 -8.44 6.21 5.06
C VAL A 6 -7.32 5.66 5.94
N LYS A 7 -7.08 4.35 5.82
CA LYS A 7 -5.86 3.72 6.33
C LYS A 7 -5.15 2.98 5.21
N VAL A 8 -3.83 3.15 5.10
CA VAL A 8 -3.03 2.46 4.10
C VAL A 8 -1.87 1.74 4.76
N TYR A 9 -1.77 0.43 4.52
CA TYR A 9 -0.67 -0.38 5.03
C TYR A 9 -0.18 -1.35 3.96
N GLY A 10 1.12 -1.50 3.84
CA GLY A 10 1.66 -2.44 2.88
C GLY A 10 3.16 -2.56 2.91
N SER A 11 3.64 -3.48 2.09
CA SER A 11 5.06 -3.65 1.85
C SER A 11 5.36 -4.14 0.45
N LEU A 12 6.57 -3.82 -0.02
CA LEU A 12 7.12 -4.26 -1.30
C LEU A 12 8.57 -4.68 -1.10
N HIS A 13 8.93 -5.86 -1.60
CA HIS A 13 10.30 -6.33 -1.69
C HIS A 13 10.57 -6.91 -3.09
N PRO A 14 11.82 -6.93 -3.57
CA PRO A 14 12.93 -6.14 -3.04
C PRO A 14 12.73 -4.65 -3.37
N ALA A 15 13.21 -3.79 -2.48
CA ALA A 15 13.21 -2.34 -2.64
C ALA A 15 14.58 -1.79 -2.23
N GLY A 16 14.99 -0.71 -2.88
CA GLY A 16 16.19 0.05 -2.51
C GLY A 16 15.86 1.50 -2.25
N GLU A 17 16.88 2.26 -1.83
CA GLU A 17 16.72 3.67 -1.46
C GLU A 17 16.15 4.54 -2.60
N HIS A 18 16.39 4.17 -3.87
CA HIS A 18 15.74 4.84 -5.00
C HIS A 18 14.22 4.70 -4.96
N LEU A 19 13.71 3.49 -4.71
CA LEU A 19 12.29 3.20 -4.64
C LEU A 19 11.66 3.83 -3.40
N ARG A 20 12.37 3.83 -2.27
CA ARG A 20 11.97 4.53 -1.05
C ARG A 20 11.75 6.02 -1.30
N ARG A 21 12.73 6.70 -1.91
CA ARG A 21 12.60 8.13 -2.25
C ARG A 21 11.47 8.41 -3.23
N LEU A 22 11.27 7.54 -4.22
CA LEU A 22 10.18 7.67 -5.18
C LEU A 22 8.82 7.57 -4.46
N ALA A 23 8.62 6.54 -3.64
CA ALA A 23 7.40 6.37 -2.85
C ALA A 23 7.20 7.54 -1.89
N ALA A 24 8.24 7.99 -1.18
CA ALA A 24 8.19 9.14 -0.26
C ALA A 24 7.81 10.44 -0.98
N SER A 25 8.24 10.63 -2.23
CA SER A 25 7.87 11.82 -3.01
C SER A 25 6.37 11.89 -3.36
N VAL A 26 5.68 10.75 -3.31
CA VAL A 26 4.22 10.65 -3.57
C VAL A 26 3.44 10.63 -2.26
N ALA A 27 3.86 9.77 -1.33
CA ALA A 27 3.10 9.44 -0.13
C ALA A 27 3.48 10.27 1.11
N GLY A 28 4.59 11.01 1.09
CA GLY A 28 5.19 11.63 2.28
C GLY A 28 6.30 10.77 2.88
N ASP A 29 7.38 11.39 3.36
CA ASP A 29 8.56 10.67 3.87
C ASP A 29 8.26 9.96 5.19
N GLU A 30 7.40 10.55 6.03
CA GLU A 30 6.94 9.99 7.30
C GLU A 30 6.11 8.71 7.16
N HIS A 31 5.62 8.41 5.94
CA HIS A 31 4.76 7.27 5.65
C HIS A 31 5.50 6.11 4.99
N ILE A 32 6.77 6.31 4.63
CA ILE A 32 7.58 5.35 3.87
C ILE A 32 8.85 4.99 4.61
N GLU A 33 8.98 3.72 4.98
CA GLU A 33 10.16 3.18 5.65
C GLU A 33 10.86 2.16 4.73
N LEU A 34 12.19 2.08 4.79
CA LEU A 34 12.98 1.03 4.16
C LEU A 34 13.78 0.30 5.24
N ASP A 35 13.48 -0.99 5.43
CA ASP A 35 14.21 -1.89 6.33
C ASP A 35 14.89 -2.99 5.50
N GLY A 36 16.20 -2.90 5.33
CA GLY A 36 16.93 -3.74 4.38
C GLY A 36 16.45 -3.53 2.95
N ASP A 37 15.84 -4.57 2.36
CA ASP A 37 15.22 -4.54 1.04
C ASP A 37 13.68 -4.53 1.09
N LEU A 38 13.09 -4.26 2.26
CA LEU A 38 11.65 -4.20 2.45
C LEU A 38 11.19 -2.75 2.59
N LEU A 39 10.48 -2.25 1.59
CA LEU A 39 9.79 -0.96 1.65
C LEU A 39 8.43 -1.15 2.33
N ARG A 40 8.11 -0.31 3.32
CA ARG A 40 6.85 -0.31 4.06
C ARG A 40 6.11 1.01 3.85
N VAL A 41 4.80 0.91 3.71
CA VAL A 41 3.87 2.05 3.67
C VAL A 41 2.99 1.98 4.90
N SER A 42 2.85 3.08 5.65
CA SER A 42 1.94 3.19 6.78
C SER A 42 1.35 4.59 6.88
N PHE A 43 0.03 4.69 6.71
CA PHE A 43 -0.71 5.95 6.73
C PHE A 43 -2.08 5.78 7.40
N GLU A 44 -2.47 6.79 8.18
CA GLU A 44 -3.83 6.97 8.67
C GLU A 44 -4.19 8.45 8.56
N GLY A 45 -5.28 8.76 7.88
CA GLY A 45 -5.68 10.15 7.68
C GLY A 45 -6.94 10.32 6.85
N VAL A 46 -7.09 11.51 6.26
CA VAL A 46 -8.29 11.89 5.49
C VAL A 46 -8.24 11.45 4.02
N TRP A 47 -7.04 11.33 3.45
CA TRP A 47 -6.85 11.04 2.03
C TRP A 47 -5.43 10.52 1.76
N PHE A 48 -5.29 9.55 0.86
CA PHE A 48 -3.99 9.00 0.46
C PHE A 48 -3.92 8.80 -1.07
N PRO A 49 -2.81 9.17 -1.74
CA PRO A 49 -2.62 9.03 -3.19
C PRO A 49 -2.25 7.58 -3.60
N ILE A 50 -3.17 6.63 -3.41
CA ILE A 50 -2.86 5.21 -3.63
C ILE A 50 -2.59 4.87 -5.09
N GLU A 51 -3.38 5.41 -6.01
CA GLU A 51 -3.22 5.14 -7.45
C GLU A 51 -1.93 5.77 -7.97
N GLU A 52 -1.62 7.01 -7.56
CA GLU A 52 -0.35 7.66 -7.91
C GLU A 52 0.86 6.90 -7.34
N LEU A 53 0.74 6.33 -6.13
CA LEU A 53 1.79 5.50 -5.56
C LEU A 53 1.99 4.22 -6.37
N MET A 54 0.91 3.51 -6.71
CA MET A 54 0.99 2.28 -7.52
C MET A 54 1.56 2.57 -8.92
N ASP A 55 1.16 3.66 -9.55
CA ASP A 55 1.66 4.09 -10.85
C ASP A 55 3.12 4.51 -10.80
N ALA A 56 3.56 5.18 -9.72
CA ALA A 56 4.97 5.51 -9.52
C ALA A 56 5.83 4.26 -9.31
N LEU A 57 5.34 3.25 -8.60
CA LEU A 57 6.09 2.02 -8.33
C LEU A 57 6.19 1.10 -9.56
N ARG A 58 5.13 1.02 -10.37
CA ARG A 58 4.98 0.05 -11.47
C ARG A 58 6.18 -0.01 -12.43
N PRO A 59 6.79 1.10 -12.90
CA PRO A 59 7.94 1.07 -13.81
C PRO A 59 9.23 0.50 -13.20
N HIS A 60 9.30 0.40 -11.87
CA HIS A 60 10.48 -0.02 -11.13
C HIS A 60 10.38 -1.44 -10.58
N LEU A 61 9.25 -2.12 -10.81
CA LEU A 61 9.06 -3.51 -10.43
C LEU A 61 9.95 -4.42 -11.26
N THR A 62 10.49 -5.46 -10.63
CA THR A 62 11.31 -6.48 -11.25
C THR A 62 10.56 -7.82 -11.26
N PRO A 63 11.04 -8.84 -11.99
CA PRO A 63 10.46 -10.19 -11.90
C PRO A 63 10.44 -10.78 -10.49
N ASP A 64 11.33 -10.32 -9.61
CA ASP A 64 11.44 -10.76 -8.21
C ASP A 64 10.57 -9.93 -7.25
N SER A 65 9.90 -8.88 -7.74
CA SER A 65 9.05 -8.03 -6.91
C SER A 65 7.83 -8.79 -6.39
N GLU A 66 7.61 -8.69 -5.09
CA GLU A 66 6.46 -9.23 -4.39
C GLU A 66 6.05 -8.26 -3.28
N GLY A 67 4.74 -8.11 -3.10
CA GLY A 67 4.23 -7.17 -2.12
C GLY A 67 2.73 -7.05 -2.12
N ARG A 68 2.25 -6.23 -1.19
CA ARG A 68 0.84 -5.92 -1.03
C ARG A 68 0.66 -4.57 -0.38
N VAL A 69 -0.27 -3.78 -0.89
CA VAL A 69 -0.72 -2.54 -0.25
C VAL A 69 -2.24 -2.57 -0.11
N ASP A 70 -2.70 -2.41 1.13
CA ASP A 70 -4.10 -2.37 1.53
C ASP A 70 -4.51 -0.92 1.73
N TYR A 71 -5.51 -0.46 0.99
CA TYR A 71 -6.20 0.82 1.16
C TYR A 71 -7.59 0.55 1.75
N ILE A 72 -7.82 1.06 2.96
CA ILE A 72 -9.05 0.85 3.72
C ILE A 72 -9.81 2.16 3.76
N ASP A 73 -10.95 2.19 3.07
CA ASP A 73 -11.91 3.28 3.13
C ASP A 73 -12.88 3.01 4.28
N MET A 74 -12.76 3.81 5.33
CA MET A 74 -13.56 3.70 6.56
C MET A 74 -14.97 4.25 6.38
N ASP A 75 -15.21 5.13 5.40
CA ASP A 75 -16.53 5.72 5.13
C ASP A 75 -17.35 4.79 4.22
N ALA A 76 -16.73 4.29 3.15
CA ALA A 76 -17.35 3.32 2.24
C ALA A 76 -17.36 1.89 2.81
N TRP A 77 -16.62 1.63 3.89
CA TRP A 77 -16.43 0.32 4.51
C TRP A 77 -15.86 -0.73 3.55
N ARG A 78 -14.82 -0.34 2.79
CA ARG A 78 -14.22 -1.16 1.73
C ARG A 78 -12.71 -1.32 1.94
N LEU A 79 -12.22 -2.51 1.58
CA LEU A 79 -10.81 -2.81 1.42
C LEU A 79 -10.49 -2.91 -0.08
N HIS A 80 -9.56 -2.08 -0.53
CA HIS A 80 -8.91 -2.18 -1.82
C HIS A 80 -7.50 -2.72 -1.58
N ARG A 81 -7.19 -3.85 -2.20
CA ARG A 81 -5.92 -4.56 -2.00
C ARG A 81 -5.18 -4.64 -3.32
N HIS A 82 -4.03 -4.00 -3.38
CA HIS A 82 -3.10 -4.06 -4.51
C HIS A 82 -2.08 -5.16 -4.24
N PHE A 83 -2.12 -6.24 -5.02
CA PHE A 83 -1.12 -7.30 -5.01
C PHE A 83 -0.04 -6.99 -6.03
N ILE A 84 1.22 -7.08 -5.61
CA ILE A 84 2.38 -6.89 -6.47
C ILE A 84 3.03 -8.25 -6.65
N LYS A 85 3.20 -8.68 -7.90
CA LYS A 85 3.89 -9.93 -8.24
C LYS A 85 4.60 -9.80 -9.57
N GLY A 86 5.91 -9.93 -9.55
CA GLY A 86 6.77 -9.55 -10.67
C GLY A 86 6.48 -8.10 -11.08
N THR A 87 6.31 -7.88 -12.38
CA THR A 87 6.04 -6.55 -12.94
C THR A 87 4.54 -6.21 -12.99
N ALA A 88 3.68 -7.01 -12.38
CA ALA A 88 2.24 -6.83 -12.38
C ALA A 88 1.74 -6.32 -11.03
N ILE A 89 0.75 -5.43 -11.10
CA ILE A 89 -0.05 -5.00 -9.94
C ILE A 89 -1.50 -5.35 -10.25
N GLU A 90 -2.10 -6.18 -9.41
CA GLU A 90 -3.50 -6.59 -9.49
C GLU A 90 -4.28 -6.04 -8.29
N SER A 91 -5.41 -5.38 -8.55
CA SER A 91 -6.25 -4.83 -7.49
C SER A 91 -7.48 -5.71 -7.25
N ARG A 92 -7.83 -5.93 -5.98
CA ARG A 92 -9.07 -6.59 -5.57
C ARG A 92 -9.79 -5.74 -4.55
N GLU A 93 -11.11 -5.84 -4.57
CA GLU A 93 -11.97 -5.09 -3.67
C GLU A 93 -12.89 -6.03 -2.90
N SER A 94 -13.05 -5.76 -1.61
CA SER A 94 -13.96 -6.50 -0.73
C SER A 94 -14.57 -5.57 0.32
N GLY A 95 -15.81 -5.82 0.73
CA GLY A 95 -16.38 -5.14 1.90
C GLY A 95 -15.69 -5.61 3.19
N LEU A 96 -15.48 -4.71 4.15
CA LEU A 96 -14.79 -5.04 5.41
C LEU A 96 -15.54 -6.10 6.25
N ASN A 97 -16.85 -6.24 6.07
CA ASN A 97 -17.64 -7.32 6.69
C ASN A 97 -17.11 -8.71 6.34
N ASN A 98 -16.60 -8.91 5.12
CA ASN A 98 -16.07 -10.19 4.68
C ASN A 98 -14.62 -10.44 5.14
N VAL A 99 -13.94 -9.41 5.66
CA VAL A 99 -12.51 -9.47 6.02
C VAL A 99 -12.34 -9.73 7.52
N LEU A 100 -13.20 -9.16 8.37
CA LEU A 100 -13.12 -9.35 9.83
C LEU A 100 -13.55 -10.76 10.27
N ASP A 101 -14.40 -11.44 9.52
CA ASP A 101 -14.77 -12.84 9.78
C ASP A 101 -13.60 -13.82 9.52
N PHE A 102 -12.58 -13.43 8.74
CA PHE A 102 -11.45 -14.29 8.38
C PHE A 102 -10.18 -14.02 9.22
N SER A 103 -10.16 -12.95 10.02
CA SER A 103 -9.02 -12.63 10.91
C SER A 103 -9.05 -13.36 12.26
N GLY A 104 -9.95 -14.33 12.44
CA GLY A 104 -10.05 -15.17 13.64
C GLY A 104 -10.06 -16.65 13.31
N HIS A 105 -8.95 -17.20 12.81
CA HIS A 105 -8.54 -18.60 13.04
C HIS A 105 -7.09 -18.87 12.66
#